data_AF-A0A352EXA1-F1
#
_entry.id   AF-A0A352EXA1-F1
#
_cell.length_a   1.000
_cell.length_b   1.000
_cell.length_c   1.000
_cell.angle_alpha   90.00
_cell.angle_beta   90.00
_cell.angle_gamma   90.00
#
_symmetry.space_group_name_H-M   'P 1'
#
loop_
_entity.id
_entity.type
_entity.pdbx_description
1 polymer ?
#
loop_
_entity_poly.entity_id
_entity_poly.type
_entity_poly.pdbx_seq_one_letter_code
_entity_poly.pdbx_strand_id
1 'polypeptide(L)'
;MSEVKLNLVDAERVLHGTIHGSFVDAFVAALSAEPETIGELEAALARYHKPRDANGYFSWFYSTQCPTNFLPNRGSSSDSPESADDLRTALDAEPWDAGIVVIDLAARIVAIDSLYSQPGPEGEVFYHDGHALTDIPILYRLPDDWLFVNSVDAYRWSRERHLRERAARPACDFRPILFGRPLLEFLVNAYLSLPMETASAAIARALTSDDDEAGHEALAKEISTIHARWLLTVRADLRGESPRDVLLAHQDFIDFDLHTRSLQWSLQNEGPPCLAKNSFAYRSAGFGTHEWILYYDLVRHLLHSLFELQPIGAARRVEDANELLATLDQLKIDWLESPQPDLDGRIPAILIDNERKRLPQALRPRDMIVDEDCPMCQLFGDETSPLGMGVGFWHLDGCNMDDDFAFSFYKTRQEWEVENRRREEFNKEFNRKWVEREQRIASGEPLEPDPFFDPEPFDFEAG
;
A
#
# COMPACT_ATOMS: atom_id res chain seq x y z
N MET A 1 -22.63 -18.87 28.19
CA MET A 1 -21.47 -17.99 27.97
C MET A 1 -21.08 -18.26 26.56
N SER A 2 -21.06 -17.27 25.66
CA SER A 2 -20.91 -17.57 24.23
C SER A 2 -19.46 -17.90 23.87
N GLU A 3 -19.01 -19.08 24.27
CA GLU A 3 -17.66 -19.57 24.04
C GLU A 3 -17.60 -20.41 22.76
N VAL A 4 -16.58 -20.19 21.95
CA VAL A 4 -16.32 -20.96 20.74
C VAL A 4 -15.02 -21.73 20.86
N LYS A 5 -14.93 -22.86 20.15
CA LYS A 5 -13.66 -23.53 19.90
C LYS A 5 -12.91 -22.78 18.79
N LEU A 6 -11.70 -22.30 19.05
CA LEU A 6 -10.83 -21.69 18.04
C LEU A 6 -9.67 -22.64 17.71
N ASN A 7 -9.50 -22.95 16.43
CA ASN A 7 -8.33 -23.63 15.88
C ASN A 7 -7.52 -22.64 15.03
N LEU A 8 -6.24 -22.48 15.32
CA LEU A 8 -5.30 -21.70 14.53
C LEU A 8 -4.32 -22.67 13.87
N VAL A 9 -4.16 -22.57 12.56
CA VAL A 9 -3.30 -23.45 11.77
C VAL A 9 -2.31 -22.59 11.01
N ASP A 10 -1.02 -22.89 11.13
CA ASP A 10 0.01 -22.41 10.21
C ASP A 10 0.79 -23.59 9.61
N ALA A 11 1.89 -23.30 8.91
CA ALA A 11 2.72 -24.32 8.28
C ALA A 11 3.45 -25.23 9.29
N GLU A 12 3.62 -24.80 10.53
CA GLU A 12 4.47 -25.47 11.53
C GLU A 12 3.66 -26.17 12.63
N ARG A 13 2.49 -25.62 12.99
CA ARG A 13 1.72 -26.12 14.14
C ARG A 13 0.22 -25.80 14.04
N VAL A 14 -0.54 -26.50 14.88
CA VAL A 14 -1.94 -26.21 15.18
C VAL A 14 -2.05 -25.81 16.65
N LEU A 15 -2.67 -24.66 16.93
CA LEU A 15 -3.10 -24.28 18.26
C LEU A 15 -4.61 -24.41 18.36
N HIS A 16 -5.11 -24.91 19.49
CA HIS A 16 -6.55 -24.92 19.75
C HIS A 16 -6.85 -24.53 21.20
N GLY A 17 -7.99 -23.87 21.39
CA GLY A 17 -8.43 -23.35 22.67
C GLY A 17 -9.89 -22.93 22.63
N THR A 18 -10.44 -22.65 23.81
CA THR A 18 -11.79 -22.08 23.94
C THR A 18 -11.66 -20.60 24.24
N ILE A 19 -12.38 -19.77 23.49
CA ILE A 19 -12.39 -18.31 23.66
C ILE A 19 -13.82 -17.77 23.68
N HIS A 20 -14.02 -16.59 24.25
CA HIS A 20 -15.29 -15.88 24.11
C HIS A 20 -15.50 -15.46 22.64
N GLY A 21 -16.71 -15.61 22.11
CA GLY A 21 -17.00 -15.42 20.69
C GLY A 21 -16.70 -14.01 20.16
N SER A 22 -16.76 -12.98 21.02
CA SER A 22 -16.38 -11.60 20.64
C SER A 22 -14.90 -11.43 20.28
N PHE A 23 -14.03 -12.34 20.73
CA PHE A 23 -12.62 -12.30 20.38
C PHE A 23 -12.38 -12.78 18.95
N VAL A 24 -13.26 -13.63 18.41
CA VAL A 24 -13.15 -14.15 17.04
C VAL A 24 -13.03 -13.01 16.04
N ASP A 25 -13.80 -11.94 16.24
CA ASP A 25 -13.80 -10.79 15.34
C ASP A 25 -12.45 -10.09 15.33
N ALA A 26 -11.81 -9.94 16.49
CA ALA A 26 -10.46 -9.39 16.60
C ALA A 26 -9.41 -10.30 15.94
N PHE A 27 -9.57 -11.63 16.05
CA PHE A 27 -8.72 -12.59 15.34
C PHE A 27 -8.83 -12.47 13.83
N VAL A 28 -10.06 -12.35 13.32
CA VAL A 28 -10.30 -12.16 11.88
C VAL A 28 -9.78 -10.80 11.44
N ALA A 29 -10.03 -9.73 12.20
CA ALA A 29 -9.51 -8.39 11.90
C ALA A 29 -7.98 -8.36 11.84
N ALA A 30 -7.29 -9.09 12.73
CA ALA A 30 -5.83 -9.21 12.73
C ALA A 30 -5.25 -9.85 11.46
N LEU A 31 -6.06 -10.57 10.67
CA LEU A 31 -5.63 -11.11 9.38
C LEU A 31 -5.36 -10.01 8.33
N SER A 32 -5.81 -8.76 8.58
CA SER A 32 -5.49 -7.59 7.76
C SER A 32 -3.98 -7.25 7.76
N ALA A 33 -3.22 -7.77 8.73
CA ALA A 33 -1.76 -7.69 8.73
C ALA A 33 -1.08 -8.75 7.84
N GLU A 34 -1.87 -9.56 7.12
CA GLU A 34 -1.45 -10.67 6.26
C GLU A 34 -0.48 -11.66 6.95
N PRO A 35 -0.80 -12.17 8.16
CA PRO A 35 0.07 -13.10 8.86
C PRO A 35 0.12 -14.46 8.14
N GLU A 36 1.31 -15.03 8.02
CA GLU A 36 1.55 -16.39 7.53
C GLU A 36 1.89 -17.37 8.67
N THR A 37 2.21 -16.83 9.85
CA THR A 37 2.49 -17.63 11.06
C THR A 37 1.63 -17.20 12.22
N ILE A 38 1.40 -18.10 13.17
CA ILE A 38 0.63 -17.77 14.37
C ILE A 38 1.32 -16.68 15.20
N GLY A 39 2.66 -16.60 15.18
CA GLY A 39 3.40 -15.53 15.84
C GLY A 39 3.17 -14.15 15.21
N GLU A 40 3.05 -14.08 13.88
CA GLU A 40 2.67 -12.84 13.19
C GLU A 40 1.23 -12.45 13.49
N LEU A 41 0.30 -13.43 13.54
CA LEU A 41 -1.08 -13.18 13.95
C LEU A 41 -1.15 -12.65 15.39
N GLU A 42 -0.36 -13.21 16.31
CA GLU A 42 -0.26 -12.73 17.69
C GLU A 42 0.18 -11.28 17.76
N ALA A 43 1.23 -10.92 17.01
CA ALA A 43 1.73 -9.55 16.95
C ALA A 43 0.69 -8.60 16.35
N ALA A 44 -0.07 -9.04 15.34
CA ALA A 44 -1.11 -8.25 14.68
C ALA A 44 -2.33 -8.01 15.58
N LEU A 45 -2.68 -8.95 16.46
CA LEU A 45 -3.78 -8.80 17.43
C LEU A 45 -3.63 -7.58 18.33
N ALA A 46 -2.39 -7.16 18.61
CA ALA A 46 -2.11 -5.99 19.46
C ALA A 46 -2.73 -4.70 18.91
N ARG A 47 -3.04 -4.63 17.61
CA ARG A 47 -3.77 -3.50 17.02
C ARG A 47 -5.20 -3.40 17.54
N TYR A 48 -5.87 -4.53 17.76
CA TYR A 48 -7.30 -4.60 18.07
C TYR A 48 -7.57 -4.88 19.55
N HIS A 49 -6.67 -5.61 20.20
CA HIS A 49 -6.79 -5.97 21.59
C HIS A 49 -5.43 -5.85 22.27
N LYS A 50 -5.21 -4.87 23.14
CA LYS A 50 -3.95 -4.71 23.89
C LYS A 50 -3.74 -5.91 24.84
N PRO A 51 -2.53 -6.49 24.93
CA PRO A 51 -2.31 -7.64 25.80
C PRO A 51 -2.40 -7.21 27.27
N ARG A 52 -3.07 -8.02 28.10
CA ARG A 52 -3.27 -7.71 29.52
C ARG A 52 -2.00 -7.96 30.36
N ASP A 53 -1.18 -8.92 29.95
CA ASP A 53 0.06 -9.30 30.60
C ASP A 53 1.14 -9.67 29.58
N ALA A 54 2.37 -9.88 30.07
CA ALA A 54 3.52 -10.25 29.24
C ALA A 54 3.49 -11.72 28.78
N ASN A 55 2.47 -12.49 29.16
CA ASN A 55 2.41 -13.93 28.86
C ASN A 55 1.93 -14.23 27.43
N GLY A 56 1.49 -13.21 26.68
CA GLY A 56 0.97 -13.36 25.31
C GLY A 56 -0.47 -13.87 25.28
N TYR A 57 -1.10 -13.77 24.11
CA TYR A 57 -2.52 -14.10 23.91
C TYR A 57 -2.77 -15.61 23.94
N PHE A 58 -1.74 -16.40 23.64
CA PHE A 58 -1.83 -17.84 23.46
C PHE A 58 -1.33 -18.67 24.65
N SER A 59 -1.06 -18.03 25.79
CA SER A 59 -0.52 -18.71 26.98
C SER A 59 -1.39 -19.86 27.52
N TRP A 60 -2.71 -19.82 27.25
CA TRP A 60 -3.66 -20.86 27.66
C TRP A 60 -4.10 -21.81 26.54
N PHE A 61 -3.53 -21.69 25.33
CA PHE A 61 -3.85 -22.58 24.21
C PHE A 61 -3.05 -23.89 24.29
N TYR A 62 -3.67 -24.98 23.84
CA TYR A 62 -2.97 -26.25 23.62
C TYR A 62 -2.28 -26.21 22.25
N SER A 63 -1.08 -26.80 22.18
CA SER A 63 -0.24 -26.79 20.98
C SER A 63 0.07 -28.20 20.52
N THR A 64 -0.20 -28.47 19.25
CA THR A 64 0.14 -29.72 18.58
C THR A 64 1.05 -29.39 17.39
N GLN A 65 2.23 -30.01 17.33
CA GLN A 65 3.14 -29.81 16.19
C GLN A 65 2.54 -30.44 14.93
N CYS A 66 2.65 -29.75 13.79
CA CYS A 66 2.30 -30.36 12.51
C CYS A 66 3.32 -31.45 12.18
N PRO A 67 2.91 -32.65 11.74
CA PRO A 67 3.84 -33.63 11.24
C PRO A 67 4.66 -33.03 10.08
N THR A 68 5.97 -33.27 10.10
CA THR A 68 6.99 -32.60 9.27
C THR A 68 6.83 -32.78 7.75
N ASN A 69 5.82 -33.53 7.31
CA ASN A 69 5.50 -33.84 5.91
C ASN A 69 4.38 -32.96 5.30
N PHE A 70 4.03 -31.85 5.94
CA PHE A 70 2.88 -31.01 5.58
C PHE A 70 3.06 -30.14 4.34
N LEU A 71 4.31 -29.81 3.99
CA LEU A 71 4.58 -29.09 2.75
C LEU A 71 4.57 -30.09 1.59
N PRO A 72 3.95 -29.75 0.44
CA PRO A 72 3.92 -30.63 -0.71
C PRO A 72 5.36 -31.00 -1.09
N ASN A 73 5.70 -32.26 -0.85
CA ASN A 73 7.04 -32.78 -1.04
C ASN A 73 7.45 -32.54 -2.50
N ARG A 74 8.41 -31.65 -2.73
CA ARG A 74 8.74 -31.07 -4.05
C ARG A 74 9.40 -32.07 -5.03
N GLY A 75 9.34 -33.38 -4.80
CA GLY A 75 10.00 -34.34 -5.67
C GLY A 75 9.87 -35.85 -5.42
N SER A 76 8.93 -36.35 -4.61
CA SER A 76 8.76 -37.81 -4.45
C SER A 76 7.43 -38.30 -5.04
N SER A 77 7.51 -39.00 -6.17
CA SER A 77 6.39 -39.62 -6.89
C SER A 77 5.90 -40.92 -6.22
N SER A 78 5.48 -40.88 -4.96
CA SER A 78 4.83 -42.03 -4.32
C SER A 78 3.37 -41.71 -3.98
N ASP A 79 2.46 -42.28 -4.76
CA ASP A 79 1.00 -42.21 -4.67
C ASP A 79 0.44 -42.93 -3.42
N SER A 80 0.75 -42.45 -2.22
CA SER A 80 0.11 -42.93 -0.97
C SER A 80 -0.80 -41.84 -0.37
N PRO A 81 -2.12 -42.10 -0.19
CA PRO A 81 -3.11 -41.12 0.28
C PRO A 81 -3.07 -40.83 1.79
N GLU A 82 -1.91 -40.99 2.44
CA GLU A 82 -1.78 -40.88 3.91
C GLU A 82 -1.70 -39.43 4.45
N SER A 83 -1.59 -38.39 3.61
CA SER A 83 -1.37 -37.01 4.11
C SER A 83 -2.62 -36.29 4.65
N ALA A 84 -3.83 -36.81 4.40
CA ALA A 84 -5.07 -36.16 4.82
C ALA A 84 -5.54 -36.57 6.24
N ASP A 85 -5.12 -37.73 6.74
CA ASP A 85 -5.56 -38.27 8.04
C ASP A 85 -4.78 -37.65 9.21
N ASP A 86 -3.54 -37.24 9.00
CA ASP A 86 -2.70 -36.58 10.01
C ASP A 86 -3.27 -35.22 10.49
N LEU A 87 -3.89 -34.47 9.58
CA LEU A 87 -4.57 -33.19 9.88
C LEU A 87 -5.83 -33.35 10.71
N ARG A 88 -6.59 -34.42 10.44
CA ARG A 88 -7.81 -34.73 11.17
C ARG A 88 -7.52 -35.01 12.64
N THR A 89 -6.34 -35.52 12.93
CA THR A 89 -5.89 -35.80 14.29
C THR A 89 -5.39 -34.53 15.00
N ALA A 90 -4.92 -33.53 14.24
CA ALA A 90 -4.37 -32.29 14.81
C ALA A 90 -5.43 -31.22 15.11
N LEU A 91 -6.55 -31.19 14.37
CA LEU A 91 -7.66 -30.26 14.60
C LEU A 91 -8.63 -30.77 15.67
N ASP A 92 -8.96 -29.90 16.63
CA ASP A 92 -10.04 -30.15 17.57
C ASP A 92 -11.36 -29.75 16.90
N ALA A 93 -11.99 -30.73 16.24
CA ALA A 93 -13.21 -30.56 15.46
C ALA A 93 -14.51 -30.59 16.30
N GLU A 94 -14.41 -30.79 17.62
CA GLU A 94 -15.59 -30.79 18.49
C GLU A 94 -16.04 -29.34 18.75
N PRO A 95 -17.25 -28.94 18.32
CA PRO A 95 -17.76 -27.60 18.58
C PRO A 95 -17.97 -27.41 20.08
N TRP A 96 -17.79 -26.17 20.55
CA TRP A 96 -18.11 -25.79 21.93
C TRP A 96 -19.52 -25.17 22.02
N ASP A 97 -19.87 -24.53 23.14
CA ASP A 97 -21.20 -23.94 23.42
C ASP A 97 -21.77 -23.14 22.23
N ALA A 98 -20.99 -22.21 21.69
CA ALA A 98 -21.42 -21.32 20.60
C ALA A 98 -20.91 -21.74 19.20
N GLY A 99 -20.14 -22.83 19.10
CA GLY A 99 -19.63 -23.37 17.83
C GLY A 99 -18.11 -23.52 17.73
N ILE A 100 -17.60 -23.50 16.49
CA ILE A 100 -16.19 -23.70 16.14
C ILE A 100 -15.75 -22.73 15.04
N VAL A 101 -14.50 -22.27 15.16
CA VAL A 101 -13.81 -21.42 14.19
C VAL A 101 -12.46 -22.05 13.87
N VAL A 102 -12.10 -22.07 12.59
CA VAL A 102 -10.77 -22.48 12.11
C VAL A 102 -10.17 -21.33 11.31
N ILE A 103 -8.98 -20.87 11.68
CA ILE A 103 -8.19 -19.91 10.91
C ILE A 103 -6.94 -20.63 10.42
N ASP A 104 -6.84 -20.84 9.12
CA ASP A 104 -5.69 -21.48 8.48
C ASP A 104 -4.89 -20.45 7.71
N LEU A 105 -3.78 -20.00 8.29
CA LEU A 105 -2.90 -18.97 7.75
C LEU A 105 -2.18 -19.43 6.49
N ALA A 106 -1.77 -20.70 6.44
CA ALA A 106 -1.08 -21.28 5.29
C ALA A 106 -2.02 -21.43 4.08
N ALA A 107 -3.28 -21.77 4.31
CA ALA A 107 -4.29 -21.86 3.25
C ALA A 107 -5.03 -20.53 2.98
N ARG A 108 -4.89 -19.51 3.86
CA ARG A 108 -5.71 -18.29 3.88
C ARG A 108 -7.21 -18.59 3.88
N ILE A 109 -7.65 -19.44 4.82
CA ILE A 109 -9.06 -19.81 4.97
C ILE A 109 -9.53 -19.49 6.39
N VAL A 110 -10.72 -18.88 6.49
CA VAL A 110 -11.48 -18.73 7.73
C VAL A 110 -12.73 -19.60 7.62
N ALA A 111 -12.83 -20.63 8.46
CA ALA A 111 -14.00 -21.48 8.58
C ALA A 111 -14.78 -21.11 9.83
N ILE A 112 -16.05 -20.78 9.67
CA ILE A 112 -16.90 -20.33 10.78
C ILE A 112 -18.15 -21.19 10.83
N ASP A 113 -18.30 -21.96 11.90
CA ASP A 113 -19.51 -22.69 12.23
C ASP A 113 -19.92 -22.29 13.65
N SER A 114 -20.41 -21.05 13.76
CA SER A 114 -20.72 -20.37 15.02
C SER A 114 -22.09 -19.71 14.95
N LEU A 115 -22.84 -19.83 16.04
CA LEU A 115 -24.15 -19.16 16.20
C LEU A 115 -24.02 -17.77 16.82
N TYR A 116 -22.83 -17.38 17.28
CA TYR A 116 -22.62 -16.14 18.02
C TYR A 116 -21.99 -15.03 17.18
N SER A 117 -20.91 -15.34 16.45
CA SER A 117 -20.25 -14.36 15.58
C SER A 117 -20.00 -14.92 14.18
N GLN A 118 -20.13 -14.05 13.18
CA GLN A 118 -19.95 -14.33 11.76
C GLN A 118 -19.14 -13.19 11.10
N PRO A 119 -17.88 -12.98 11.50
CA PRO A 119 -17.03 -11.96 10.88
C PRO A 119 -16.82 -12.26 9.39
N GLY A 120 -16.78 -11.20 8.60
CA GLY A 120 -16.57 -11.25 7.15
C GLY A 120 -15.16 -10.82 6.74
N PRO A 121 -14.93 -10.66 5.42
CA PRO A 121 -13.66 -10.15 4.90
C PRO A 121 -13.43 -8.66 5.20
N GLU A 122 -14.46 -7.92 5.59
CA GLU A 122 -14.36 -6.55 6.05
C GLU A 122 -15.37 -6.31 7.18
N GLY A 123 -15.09 -5.33 8.03
CA GLY A 123 -15.96 -4.98 9.14
C GLY A 123 -15.29 -4.03 10.12
N GLU A 124 -15.84 -3.99 11.33
CA GLU A 124 -15.30 -3.21 12.44
C GLU A 124 -15.22 -4.06 13.70
N VAL A 125 -14.25 -3.76 14.55
CA VAL A 125 -14.14 -4.32 15.89
C VAL A 125 -13.90 -3.21 16.88
N PHE A 126 -14.52 -3.30 18.05
CA PHE A 126 -14.25 -2.34 19.12
C PHE A 126 -12.90 -2.66 19.76
N TYR A 127 -12.07 -1.64 19.90
CA TYR A 127 -10.74 -1.77 20.50
C TYR A 127 -10.87 -2.24 21.95
N HIS A 128 -9.98 -3.14 22.37
CA HIS A 128 -9.87 -3.55 23.76
C HIS A 128 -8.54 -3.06 24.34
N ASP A 129 -8.57 -2.23 25.38
CA ASP A 129 -7.38 -1.56 25.94
C ASP A 129 -6.53 -2.44 26.88
N GLY A 130 -6.92 -3.72 27.01
CA GLY A 130 -6.30 -4.71 27.90
C GLY A 130 -7.03 -4.84 29.24
N HIS A 131 -7.89 -3.88 29.58
CA HIS A 131 -8.74 -3.89 30.77
C HIS A 131 -10.22 -4.11 30.41
N ALA A 132 -10.71 -3.42 29.39
CA ALA A 132 -12.09 -3.52 28.92
C ALA A 132 -12.20 -3.21 27.41
N LEU A 133 -13.36 -3.55 26.86
CA LEU A 133 -13.77 -3.11 25.53
C LEU A 133 -14.08 -1.61 25.57
N THR A 134 -13.51 -0.85 24.64
CA THR A 134 -13.77 0.60 24.49
C THR A 134 -14.87 0.84 23.46
N ASP A 135 -15.25 2.11 23.27
CA ASP A 135 -16.19 2.58 22.24
C ASP A 135 -15.49 2.99 20.93
N ILE A 136 -14.18 2.71 20.80
CA ILE A 136 -13.39 3.09 19.62
C ILE A 136 -13.51 1.97 18.57
N PRO A 137 -14.21 2.18 17.44
CA PRO A 137 -14.26 1.20 16.37
C PRO A 137 -12.96 1.22 15.58
N ILE A 138 -12.41 0.04 15.29
CA ILE A 138 -11.30 -0.15 14.37
C ILE A 138 -11.80 -0.92 13.17
N LEU A 139 -11.80 -0.26 12.02
CA LEU A 139 -12.17 -0.86 10.76
C LEU A 139 -11.06 -1.83 10.29
N TYR A 140 -11.47 -2.89 9.61
CA TYR A 140 -10.56 -3.83 8.97
C TYR A 140 -11.10 -4.27 7.62
N ARG A 141 -10.18 -4.65 6.75
CA ARG A 141 -10.41 -5.34 5.49
C ARG A 141 -9.32 -6.39 5.35
N LEU A 142 -9.65 -7.53 4.77
CA LEU A 142 -8.71 -8.59 4.44
C LEU A 142 -8.38 -8.54 2.95
N PRO A 143 -7.19 -9.00 2.54
CA PRO A 143 -6.91 -9.23 1.12
C PRO A 143 -7.91 -10.22 0.49
N ASP A 144 -8.19 -10.04 -0.80
CA ASP A 144 -9.18 -10.84 -1.55
C ASP A 144 -8.84 -12.33 -1.66
N ASP A 145 -7.62 -12.74 -1.31
CA ASP A 145 -7.20 -14.15 -1.37
C ASP A 145 -7.56 -14.95 -0.10
N TRP A 146 -8.17 -14.31 0.90
CA TRP A 146 -8.80 -15.00 2.03
C TRP A 146 -10.15 -15.60 1.65
N LEU A 147 -10.28 -16.92 1.84
CA LEU A 147 -11.55 -17.62 1.64
C LEU A 147 -12.31 -17.77 2.96
N PHE A 148 -13.56 -17.33 2.98
CA PHE A 148 -14.49 -17.60 4.07
C PHE A 148 -15.40 -18.78 3.72
N VAL A 149 -15.49 -19.75 4.63
CA VAL A 149 -16.39 -20.90 4.52
C VAL A 149 -17.21 -21.07 5.80
N ASN A 150 -18.41 -21.62 5.68
CA ASN A 150 -19.41 -21.68 6.75
C ASN A 150 -19.47 -23.03 7.48
N SER A 151 -18.46 -23.89 7.32
CA SER A 151 -18.37 -25.18 8.02
C SER A 151 -16.97 -25.76 8.00
N VAL A 152 -16.66 -26.61 8.98
CA VAL A 152 -15.40 -27.37 9.04
C VAL A 152 -15.25 -28.32 7.84
N ASP A 153 -16.36 -28.87 7.34
CA ASP A 153 -16.32 -29.74 6.17
C ASP A 153 -15.99 -28.97 4.88
N ALA A 154 -16.60 -27.79 4.66
CA ALA A 154 -16.24 -26.93 3.54
C ALA A 154 -14.77 -26.49 3.58
N TYR A 155 -14.23 -26.25 4.77
CA TYR A 155 -12.81 -25.99 4.99
C TYR A 155 -11.95 -27.17 4.54
N ARG A 156 -12.25 -28.40 4.97
CA ARG A 156 -11.50 -29.60 4.59
C ARG A 156 -11.43 -29.78 3.08
N TRP A 157 -12.54 -29.57 2.38
CA TRP A 157 -12.59 -29.67 0.92
C TRP A 157 -11.82 -28.56 0.21
N SER A 158 -11.81 -27.34 0.76
CA SER A 158 -11.21 -26.17 0.11
C SER A 158 -9.71 -26.07 0.37
N ARG A 159 -9.24 -26.54 1.53
CA ARG A 159 -7.87 -26.38 2.00
C ARG A 159 -6.81 -26.82 1.00
N GLU A 160 -6.90 -28.05 0.50
CA GLU A 160 -5.87 -28.58 -0.39
C GLU A 160 -5.82 -27.82 -1.73
N ARG A 161 -6.99 -27.40 -2.24
CA ARG A 161 -7.07 -26.58 -3.45
C ARG A 161 -6.38 -25.24 -3.24
N HIS A 162 -6.68 -24.54 -2.15
CA HIS A 162 -6.08 -23.23 -1.83
C HIS A 162 -4.58 -23.33 -1.60
N LEU A 163 -4.11 -24.36 -0.89
CA LEU A 163 -2.68 -24.60 -0.73
C LEU A 163 -1.98 -24.81 -2.08
N ARG A 164 -2.60 -25.56 -3.00
CA ARG A 164 -2.07 -25.74 -4.36
C ARG A 164 -2.04 -24.43 -5.15
N GLU A 165 -3.10 -23.64 -5.09
CA GLU A 165 -3.18 -22.33 -5.73
C GLU A 165 -2.11 -21.36 -5.21
N ARG A 166 -1.92 -21.30 -3.89
CA ARG A 166 -0.89 -20.49 -3.24
C ARG A 166 0.52 -20.99 -3.55
N ALA A 167 0.73 -22.31 -3.53
CA ALA A 167 2.02 -22.89 -3.90
C ALA A 167 2.39 -22.61 -5.38
N ALA A 168 1.39 -22.47 -6.26
CA ALA A 168 1.60 -22.09 -7.65
C ALA A 168 1.95 -20.60 -7.82
N ARG A 169 1.62 -19.76 -6.84
CA ARG A 169 1.91 -18.32 -6.81
C ARG A 169 2.58 -17.94 -5.48
N PRO A 170 3.82 -18.41 -5.22
CA PRO A 170 4.50 -18.12 -3.97
C PRO A 170 4.66 -16.61 -3.79
N ALA A 171 4.75 -16.08 -2.58
CA ALA A 171 5.00 -14.64 -2.44
C ALA A 171 6.34 -14.24 -3.07
N CYS A 172 6.45 -13.00 -3.55
CA CYS A 172 7.69 -12.46 -4.10
C CYS A 172 7.89 -11.05 -3.58
N ASP A 173 9.09 -10.74 -3.12
CA ASP A 173 9.50 -9.34 -2.99
C ASP A 173 9.94 -8.84 -4.38
N PHE A 174 9.18 -7.91 -4.95
CA PHE A 174 9.48 -7.30 -6.25
C PHE A 174 10.36 -6.05 -6.13
N ARG A 175 10.59 -5.53 -4.92
CA ARG A 175 11.43 -4.34 -4.69
C ARG A 175 12.87 -4.50 -5.22
N PRO A 176 13.54 -5.67 -5.11
CA PRO A 176 14.86 -5.87 -5.72
C PRO A 176 14.89 -5.75 -7.25
N ILE A 177 13.74 -5.88 -7.93
CA ILE A 177 13.61 -5.70 -9.37
C ILE A 177 13.31 -4.24 -9.67
N LEU A 178 12.33 -3.67 -8.95
CA LEU A 178 11.86 -2.29 -9.15
C LEU A 178 12.90 -1.26 -8.73
N PHE A 179 13.54 -1.40 -7.57
CA PHE A 179 14.55 -0.47 -7.06
C PHE A 179 15.99 -0.94 -7.30
N GLY A 180 16.18 -2.11 -7.92
CA GLY A 180 17.48 -2.74 -8.05
C GLY A 180 18.08 -2.63 -9.44
N ARG A 181 19.05 -3.52 -9.67
CA ARG A 181 19.82 -3.59 -10.90
C ARG A 181 18.96 -3.73 -12.19
N PRO A 182 17.85 -4.51 -12.21
CA PRO A 182 17.04 -4.63 -13.42
C PRO A 182 16.46 -3.30 -13.93
N LEU A 183 16.04 -2.40 -13.02
CA LEU A 183 15.63 -1.04 -13.38
C LEU A 183 16.81 -0.27 -13.97
N LEU A 184 17.94 -0.22 -13.26
CA LEU A 184 19.10 0.57 -13.70
C LEU A 184 19.63 0.13 -15.07
N GLU A 185 19.72 -1.18 -15.30
CA GLU A 185 20.08 -1.75 -16.60
C GLU A 185 19.10 -1.35 -17.70
N PHE A 186 17.80 -1.32 -17.41
CA PHE A 186 16.82 -0.84 -18.37
C PHE A 186 17.02 0.64 -18.70
N LEU A 187 17.20 1.51 -17.69
CA LEU A 187 17.36 2.95 -17.89
C LEU A 187 18.62 3.25 -18.71
N VAL A 188 19.76 2.63 -18.38
CA VAL A 188 21.01 2.79 -19.13
C VAL A 188 20.86 2.29 -20.58
N ASN A 189 20.28 1.12 -20.80
CA ASN A 189 20.09 0.58 -22.14
C ASN A 189 19.11 1.44 -22.96
N ALA A 190 18.05 1.92 -22.34
CA ALA A 190 17.08 2.82 -22.95
C ALA A 190 17.75 4.11 -23.41
N TYR A 191 18.56 4.71 -22.55
CA TYR A 191 19.33 5.92 -22.81
C TYR A 191 20.36 5.73 -23.94
N LEU A 192 21.18 4.67 -23.86
CA LEU A 192 22.21 4.38 -24.88
C LEU A 192 21.63 4.06 -26.26
N SER A 193 20.39 3.57 -26.31
CA SER A 193 19.67 3.27 -27.55
C SER A 193 19.08 4.50 -28.24
N LEU A 194 19.07 5.67 -27.59
CA LEU A 194 18.54 6.90 -28.19
C LEU A 194 19.45 7.36 -29.35
N PRO A 195 18.88 7.80 -30.48
CA PRO A 195 19.65 8.45 -31.53
C PRO A 195 20.42 9.64 -30.96
N MET A 196 21.71 9.73 -31.30
CA MET A 196 22.60 10.78 -30.77
C MET A 196 22.07 12.19 -31.04
N GLU A 197 21.43 12.38 -32.19
CA GLU A 197 20.79 13.63 -32.59
C GLU A 197 19.62 14.02 -31.66
N THR A 198 18.80 13.05 -31.25
CA THR A 198 17.66 13.26 -30.35
C THR A 198 18.12 13.63 -28.95
N ALA A 199 19.04 12.84 -28.38
CA ALA A 199 19.57 13.09 -27.05
C ALA A 199 20.33 14.44 -27.00
N SER A 200 21.18 14.70 -28.00
CA SER A 200 21.95 15.94 -28.06
C SER A 200 21.05 17.17 -28.28
N ALA A 201 19.99 17.07 -29.09
CA ALA A 201 19.08 18.19 -29.31
C ALA A 201 18.23 18.52 -28.07
N ALA A 202 17.76 17.50 -27.35
CA ALA A 202 17.01 17.70 -26.11
C ALA A 202 17.88 18.37 -25.04
N ILE A 203 19.10 17.85 -24.82
CA ILE A 203 20.06 18.41 -23.85
C ILE A 203 20.51 19.81 -24.27
N ALA A 204 20.82 20.02 -25.56
CA ALA A 204 21.27 21.32 -26.05
C ALA A 204 20.24 22.42 -25.85
N ARG A 205 18.95 22.14 -26.09
CA ARG A 205 17.89 23.13 -25.88
C ARG A 205 17.70 23.44 -24.40
N ALA A 206 17.63 22.41 -23.56
CA ALA A 206 17.47 22.56 -22.10
C ALA A 206 18.62 23.35 -21.43
N LEU A 207 19.83 23.33 -21.99
CA LEU A 207 20.99 24.04 -21.42
C LEU A 207 21.22 25.44 -22.01
N THR A 208 20.55 25.83 -23.11
CA THR A 208 20.87 27.09 -23.82
C THR A 208 20.19 28.34 -23.26
N SER A 209 19.20 28.22 -22.38
CA SER A 209 18.51 29.35 -21.74
C SER A 209 17.48 28.83 -20.73
N ASP A 210 17.47 29.34 -19.49
CA ASP A 210 16.40 29.05 -18.51
C ASP A 210 14.99 29.41 -19.05
N ASP A 211 14.91 30.26 -20.08
CA ASP A 211 13.66 30.63 -20.76
C ASP A 211 13.26 29.69 -21.94
N ASP A 212 14.04 28.66 -22.29
CA ASP A 212 13.69 27.73 -23.40
C ASP A 212 12.76 26.60 -22.92
N GLU A 213 11.52 26.98 -22.56
CA GLU A 213 10.44 26.09 -22.11
C GLU A 213 10.25 24.87 -23.04
N ALA A 214 10.37 25.09 -24.35
CA ALA A 214 10.23 24.03 -25.35
C ALA A 214 11.35 22.97 -25.28
N GLY A 215 12.55 23.37 -24.86
CA GLY A 215 13.67 22.46 -24.62
C GLY A 215 13.42 21.53 -23.43
N HIS A 216 12.99 22.12 -22.31
CA HIS A 216 12.61 21.37 -21.11
C HIS A 216 11.44 20.43 -21.36
N GLU A 217 10.40 20.88 -22.08
CA GLU A 217 9.25 20.05 -22.46
C GLU A 217 9.67 18.84 -23.33
N ALA A 218 10.55 19.06 -24.32
CA ALA A 218 11.06 17.99 -25.17
C ALA A 218 11.85 16.93 -24.38
N LEU A 219 12.71 17.36 -23.45
CA LEU A 219 13.45 16.45 -22.58
C LEU A 219 12.51 15.69 -21.62
N ALA A 220 11.57 16.40 -21.00
CA ALA A 220 10.57 15.81 -20.11
C ALA A 220 9.75 14.73 -20.82
N LYS A 221 9.37 14.97 -22.08
CA LYS A 221 8.65 14.00 -22.92
C LYS A 221 9.48 12.74 -23.23
N GLU A 222 10.77 12.87 -23.49
CA GLU A 222 11.64 11.71 -23.72
C GLU A 222 11.83 10.89 -22.44
N ILE A 223 12.04 11.56 -21.30
CA ILE A 223 12.10 10.92 -19.97
C ILE A 223 10.80 10.18 -19.68
N SER A 224 9.66 10.82 -19.91
CA SER A 224 8.33 10.23 -19.76
C SER A 224 8.15 9.00 -20.64
N THR A 225 8.59 9.07 -21.90
CA THR A 225 8.52 7.94 -22.84
C THR A 225 9.32 6.73 -22.36
N ILE A 226 10.54 6.95 -21.84
CA ILE A 226 11.38 5.87 -21.30
C ILE A 226 10.73 5.25 -20.06
N HIS A 227 10.23 6.09 -19.15
CA HIS A 227 9.61 5.64 -17.90
C HIS A 227 8.30 4.88 -18.15
N ALA A 228 7.42 5.41 -19.02
CA ALA A 228 6.19 4.73 -19.42
C ALA A 228 6.49 3.36 -20.07
N ARG A 229 7.54 3.28 -20.88
CA ARG A 229 7.97 2.00 -21.47
C ARG A 229 8.41 1.02 -20.39
N TRP A 230 9.16 1.45 -19.37
CA TRP A 230 9.49 0.57 -18.24
C TRP A 230 8.22 0.04 -17.58
N LEU A 231 7.31 0.95 -17.19
CA LEU A 231 6.11 0.63 -16.43
C LEU A 231 5.14 -0.30 -17.15
N LEU A 232 5.03 -0.19 -18.47
CA LEU A 232 4.09 -0.96 -19.30
C LEU A 232 4.69 -2.21 -19.94
N THR A 233 6.01 -2.45 -19.81
CA THR A 233 6.63 -3.64 -20.39
C THR A 233 6.44 -4.83 -19.45
N VAL A 234 5.78 -5.88 -19.94
CA VAL A 234 5.65 -7.16 -19.25
C VAL A 234 7.03 -7.81 -19.07
N ARG A 235 7.31 -8.34 -17.87
CA ARG A 235 8.62 -8.93 -17.55
C ARG A 235 8.51 -10.32 -16.93
N ALA A 236 9.42 -11.21 -17.32
CA ALA A 236 9.48 -12.56 -16.78
C ALA A 236 9.92 -12.60 -15.29
N ASP A 237 10.79 -11.68 -14.88
CA ASP A 237 11.22 -11.53 -13.49
C ASP A 237 10.11 -10.98 -12.58
N LEU A 238 9.10 -10.33 -13.16
CA LEU A 238 7.82 -9.96 -12.54
C LEU A 238 6.69 -10.95 -12.88
N ARG A 239 7.03 -12.22 -13.18
CA ARG A 239 6.05 -13.31 -13.42
C ARG A 239 5.08 -13.06 -14.58
N GLY A 240 5.50 -12.29 -15.57
CA GLY A 240 4.67 -11.94 -16.71
C GLY A 240 3.74 -10.76 -16.46
N GLU A 241 3.94 -10.03 -15.37
CA GLU A 241 3.29 -8.76 -15.10
C GLU A 241 4.20 -7.59 -15.50
N SER A 242 3.61 -6.41 -15.70
CA SER A 242 4.37 -5.17 -15.87
C SER A 242 4.72 -4.56 -14.51
N PRO A 243 5.78 -3.72 -14.39
CA PRO A 243 6.07 -3.01 -13.14
C PRO A 243 4.86 -2.24 -12.58
N ARG A 244 4.06 -1.64 -13.47
CA ARG A 244 2.83 -0.93 -13.09
C ARG A 244 1.79 -1.85 -12.45
N ASP A 245 1.53 -3.01 -13.06
CA ASP A 245 0.54 -3.95 -12.53
C ASP A 245 0.94 -4.42 -11.13
N VAL A 246 2.23 -4.70 -10.93
CA VAL A 246 2.78 -5.08 -9.63
C VAL A 246 2.64 -3.97 -8.58
N LEU A 247 2.90 -2.72 -8.97
CA LEU A 247 2.79 -1.55 -8.07
C LEU A 247 1.33 -1.26 -7.69
N LEU A 248 0.37 -1.52 -8.57
CA LEU A 248 -1.06 -1.25 -8.32
C LEU A 248 -1.85 -2.44 -7.76
N ALA A 249 -1.32 -3.68 -7.80
CA ALA A 249 -2.07 -4.90 -7.48
C ALA A 249 -2.77 -4.90 -6.11
N HIS A 250 -2.16 -4.28 -5.09
CA HIS A 250 -2.68 -4.23 -3.72
C HIS A 250 -2.75 -2.82 -3.12
N GLN A 251 -2.70 -1.79 -3.97
CA GLN A 251 -2.64 -0.40 -3.53
C GLN A 251 -3.86 -0.01 -2.68
N ASP A 252 -5.07 -0.24 -3.17
CA ASP A 252 -6.31 0.08 -2.44
C ASP A 252 -6.35 -0.56 -1.05
N PHE A 253 -5.80 -1.77 -0.91
CA PHE A 253 -5.74 -2.48 0.35
C PHE A 253 -4.73 -1.85 1.31
N ILE A 254 -3.53 -1.49 0.83
CA ILE A 254 -2.51 -0.81 1.63
C ILE A 254 -3.02 0.55 2.11
N ASP A 255 -3.60 1.32 1.19
CA ASP A 255 -4.08 2.67 1.47
C ASP A 255 -5.24 2.67 2.44
N PHE A 256 -6.16 1.70 2.30
CA PHE A 256 -7.21 1.48 3.30
C PHE A 256 -6.63 1.13 4.67
N ASP A 257 -5.65 0.22 4.75
CA ASP A 257 -5.03 -0.14 6.03
C ASP A 257 -4.33 1.05 6.68
N LEU A 258 -3.56 1.83 5.92
CA LEU A 258 -2.92 3.05 6.42
C LEU A 258 -3.95 4.09 6.88
N HIS A 259 -5.01 4.31 6.10
CA HIS A 259 -6.07 5.25 6.46
C HIS A 259 -6.76 4.86 7.76
N THR A 260 -7.16 3.59 7.91
CA THR A 260 -7.81 3.11 9.14
C THR A 260 -6.89 3.15 10.36
N ARG A 261 -5.58 3.01 10.16
CA ARG A 261 -4.56 3.22 11.20
C ARG A 261 -4.38 4.68 11.56
N SER A 262 -4.47 5.61 10.61
CA SER A 262 -4.51 7.05 10.89
C SER A 262 -5.73 7.39 11.74
N LEU A 263 -6.92 6.89 11.38
CA LEU A 263 -8.15 7.07 12.17
C LEU A 263 -8.00 6.50 13.59
N GLN A 264 -7.45 5.29 13.72
CA GLN A 264 -7.19 4.69 15.02
C GLN A 264 -6.26 5.57 15.86
N TRP A 265 -5.17 6.08 15.27
CA TRP A 265 -4.23 6.95 15.97
C TRP A 265 -4.90 8.26 16.42
N SER A 266 -5.70 8.90 15.56
CA SER A 266 -6.45 10.11 15.97
C SER A 266 -7.40 9.85 17.14
N LEU A 267 -8.06 8.69 17.19
CA LEU A 267 -9.00 8.36 18.25
C LEU A 267 -8.31 7.95 19.56
N GLN A 268 -7.16 7.28 19.46
CA GLN A 268 -6.43 6.75 20.63
C GLN A 268 -5.36 7.71 21.16
N ASN A 269 -4.92 8.68 20.35
CA ASN A 269 -3.72 9.50 20.58
C ASN A 269 -2.44 8.65 20.82
N GLU A 270 -2.45 7.39 20.38
CA GLU A 270 -1.35 6.43 20.46
C GLU A 270 -1.18 5.81 19.07
N GLY A 271 0.05 5.76 18.56
CA GLY A 271 0.32 5.18 17.24
C GLY A 271 0.06 3.67 17.24
N PRO A 272 -0.60 3.11 16.21
CA PRO A 272 -0.90 1.69 16.18
C PRO A 272 0.39 0.86 16.07
N PRO A 273 0.39 -0.40 16.55
CA PRO A 273 1.53 -1.28 16.43
C PRO A 273 1.98 -1.46 14.97
N CYS A 274 3.28 -1.29 14.74
CA CYS A 274 3.91 -1.52 13.44
C CYS A 274 4.04 -3.01 13.14
N LEU A 275 4.05 -3.36 11.85
CA LEU A 275 4.50 -4.68 11.41
C LEU A 275 6.00 -4.87 11.70
N ALA A 276 6.36 -6.07 12.12
CA ALA A 276 7.77 -6.42 12.30
C ALA A 276 8.48 -6.54 10.95
N LYS A 277 9.76 -6.16 10.86
CA LYS A 277 10.53 -6.22 9.60
C LYS A 277 10.74 -7.63 9.06
N ASN A 278 10.62 -8.63 9.93
CA ASN A 278 10.69 -10.04 9.57
C ASN A 278 9.29 -10.65 9.33
N SER A 279 8.22 -9.86 9.32
CA SER A 279 6.90 -10.36 8.94
C SER A 279 6.85 -10.65 7.44
N PHE A 280 5.95 -11.54 7.05
CA PHE A 280 5.63 -11.78 5.65
C PHE A 280 5.21 -10.49 4.92
N ALA A 281 4.21 -9.78 5.46
CA ALA A 281 3.69 -8.55 4.86
C ALA A 281 4.77 -7.48 4.65
N TYR A 282 5.63 -7.23 5.64
CA TYR A 282 6.69 -6.22 5.49
C TYR A 282 7.64 -6.55 4.32
N ARG A 283 7.95 -7.84 4.13
CA ARG A 283 8.87 -8.29 3.07
C ARG A 283 8.23 -8.35 1.69
N SER A 284 6.96 -8.74 1.61
CA SER A 284 6.38 -9.22 0.34
C SER A 284 4.98 -8.69 0.04
N ALA A 285 4.39 -7.87 0.91
CA ALA A 285 3.16 -7.17 0.56
C ALA A 285 3.40 -6.20 -0.61
N GLY A 286 2.28 -5.79 -1.22
CA GLY A 286 2.29 -4.82 -2.29
C GLY A 286 2.73 -3.41 -1.86
N PHE A 287 2.36 -2.45 -2.68
CA PHE A 287 2.80 -1.07 -2.59
C PHE A 287 1.57 -0.21 -2.31
N GLY A 288 1.70 0.77 -1.42
CA GLY A 288 0.69 1.80 -1.24
C GLY A 288 0.97 2.98 -2.15
N THR A 289 0.16 4.02 -2.01
CA THR A 289 0.28 5.24 -2.80
C THR A 289 1.61 5.96 -2.56
N HIS A 290 2.16 5.98 -1.34
CA HIS A 290 3.40 6.70 -1.11
C HIS A 290 4.60 5.99 -1.77
N GLU A 291 4.72 4.67 -1.64
CA GLU A 291 5.83 3.95 -2.29
C GLU A 291 5.73 4.02 -3.82
N TRP A 292 4.53 4.03 -4.39
CA TRP A 292 4.32 4.24 -5.83
C TRP A 292 4.78 5.62 -6.33
N ILE A 293 4.43 6.69 -5.62
CA ILE A 293 4.81 8.05 -5.99
C ILE A 293 6.33 8.26 -5.82
N LEU A 294 6.91 7.80 -4.72
CA LEU A 294 8.36 7.87 -4.49
C LEU A 294 9.13 7.02 -5.51
N TYR A 295 8.57 5.89 -5.92
CA TYR A 295 9.11 5.11 -7.03
C TYR A 295 9.13 5.92 -8.33
N TYR A 296 8.03 6.62 -8.62
CA TYR A 296 7.95 7.48 -9.80
C TYR A 296 9.01 8.59 -9.78
N ASP A 297 9.12 9.32 -8.66
CA ASP A 297 10.07 10.42 -8.50
C ASP A 297 11.52 9.96 -8.56
N LEU A 298 11.83 8.80 -7.97
CA LEU A 298 13.15 8.19 -8.09
C LEU A 298 13.52 7.92 -9.56
N VAL A 299 12.62 7.31 -10.33
CA VAL A 299 12.91 7.00 -11.75
C VAL A 299 13.08 8.29 -12.55
N ARG A 300 12.30 9.33 -12.25
CA ARG A 300 12.47 10.66 -12.87
C ARG A 300 13.83 11.25 -12.53
N HIS A 301 14.21 11.26 -11.26
CA HIS A 301 15.50 11.75 -10.80
C HIS A 301 16.65 11.03 -11.54
N LEU A 302 16.64 9.70 -11.58
CA LEU A 302 17.68 8.90 -12.24
C LEU A 302 17.77 9.17 -13.74
N LEU A 303 16.63 9.31 -14.43
CA LEU A 303 16.61 9.65 -15.84
C LEU A 303 17.14 11.07 -16.09
N HIS A 304 16.69 12.07 -15.31
CA HIS A 304 17.22 13.43 -15.40
C HIS A 304 18.74 13.46 -15.22
N SER A 305 19.25 12.80 -14.18
CA SER A 305 20.70 12.73 -13.94
C SER A 305 21.46 12.02 -15.07
N LEU A 306 20.89 10.97 -15.70
CA LEU A 306 21.50 10.36 -16.88
C LEU A 306 21.71 11.34 -18.03
N PHE A 307 20.73 12.22 -18.29
CA PHE A 307 20.85 13.23 -19.34
C PHE A 307 21.83 14.34 -18.96
N GLU A 308 21.94 14.70 -17.68
CA GLU A 308 22.88 15.73 -17.18
C GLU A 308 24.35 15.27 -17.15
N LEU A 309 24.61 13.97 -16.95
CA LEU A 309 25.96 13.41 -16.93
C LEU A 309 26.70 13.50 -18.28
N GLN A 310 26.05 14.00 -19.33
CA GLN A 310 26.67 14.29 -20.64
C GLN A 310 26.88 15.79 -20.85
N PRO A 311 28.09 16.31 -20.60
CA PRO A 311 28.40 17.68 -21.00
C PRO A 311 28.45 17.79 -22.52
N ILE A 312 27.65 18.74 -23.05
CA ILE A 312 27.66 19.15 -24.45
C ILE A 312 29.11 19.49 -24.85
N GLY A 313 29.69 18.74 -25.79
CA GLY A 313 31.00 19.01 -26.37
C GLY A 313 32.16 18.14 -25.88
N ALA A 314 31.96 17.22 -24.94
CA ALA A 314 32.98 16.23 -24.61
C ALA A 314 33.01 15.10 -25.65
N ALA A 315 34.14 14.94 -26.35
CA ALA A 315 34.37 13.90 -27.37
C ALA A 315 34.39 12.46 -26.81
N ARG A 316 33.96 12.25 -25.56
CA ARG A 316 34.01 10.96 -24.87
C ARG A 316 32.67 10.70 -24.22
N ARG A 317 31.82 9.92 -24.91
CA ARG A 317 30.75 9.20 -24.22
C ARG A 317 31.39 8.36 -23.13
N VAL A 318 30.77 8.29 -21.97
CA VAL A 318 30.95 7.13 -21.10
C VAL A 318 30.36 5.96 -21.88
N GLU A 319 31.20 5.30 -22.68
CA GLU A 319 30.82 4.13 -23.47
C GLU A 319 30.69 2.89 -22.60
N ASP A 320 31.21 2.96 -21.37
CA ASP A 320 31.10 1.86 -20.41
C ASP A 320 29.75 1.91 -19.68
N ALA A 321 28.83 1.07 -20.13
CA ALA A 321 27.56 0.86 -19.46
C ALA A 321 27.72 0.49 -17.97
N ASN A 322 28.84 -0.14 -17.56
CA ASN A 322 29.07 -0.49 -16.16
C ASN A 322 29.39 0.74 -15.32
N GLU A 323 30.09 1.73 -15.88
CA GLU A 323 30.38 2.99 -15.17
C GLU A 323 29.08 3.77 -14.95
N LEU A 324 28.23 3.87 -15.98
CA LEU A 324 26.89 4.50 -15.86
C LEU A 324 26.00 3.78 -14.83
N LEU A 325 26.02 2.44 -14.83
CA LEU A 325 25.28 1.65 -13.85
C LEU A 325 25.74 1.93 -12.42
N ALA A 326 27.05 1.98 -12.19
CA ALA A 326 27.61 2.28 -10.87
C ALA A 326 27.26 3.71 -10.42
N THR A 327 27.32 4.68 -11.33
CA THR A 327 26.92 6.07 -11.03
C THR A 327 25.43 6.16 -10.68
N LEU A 328 24.55 5.51 -11.42
CA LEU A 328 23.12 5.54 -11.11
C LEU A 328 22.77 4.82 -9.81
N ASP A 329 23.45 3.71 -9.50
CA ASP A 329 23.22 3.02 -8.24
C ASP A 329 23.58 3.91 -7.05
N GLN A 330 24.67 4.68 -7.17
CA GLN A 330 25.04 5.67 -6.16
C GLN A 330 24.02 6.82 -6.07
N LEU A 331 23.61 7.41 -7.19
CA LEU A 331 22.59 8.48 -7.22
C LEU A 331 21.26 8.02 -6.59
N LYS A 332 20.85 6.78 -6.86
CA LYS A 332 19.67 6.18 -6.25
C LYS A 332 19.80 6.09 -4.73
N ILE A 333 20.94 5.57 -4.23
CA ILE A 333 21.19 5.45 -2.79
C ILE A 333 21.17 6.84 -2.15
N ASP A 334 21.89 7.79 -2.74
CA ASP A 334 21.97 9.17 -2.25
C ASP A 334 20.57 9.81 -2.18
N TRP A 335 19.75 9.64 -3.23
CA TRP A 335 18.38 10.16 -3.24
C TRP A 335 17.49 9.51 -2.17
N LEU A 336 17.54 8.18 -2.05
CA LEU A 336 16.72 7.44 -1.08
C LEU A 336 17.10 7.73 0.38
N GLU A 337 18.38 7.97 0.66
CA GLU A 337 18.92 8.14 2.01
C GLU A 337 19.07 9.61 2.44
N SER A 338 18.86 10.56 1.54
CA SER A 338 18.96 12.00 1.85
C SER A 338 17.59 12.68 2.00
N PRO A 339 17.49 13.73 2.84
CA PRO A 339 16.33 14.63 2.88
C PRO A 339 16.04 15.25 1.52
N GLN A 340 14.79 15.18 1.07
CA GLN A 340 14.37 15.75 -0.21
C GLN A 340 13.53 17.02 0.01
N PRO A 341 13.84 18.15 -0.65
CA PRO A 341 13.12 19.42 -0.47
C PRO A 341 11.64 19.36 -0.87
N ASP A 342 11.32 18.64 -1.93
CA ASP A 342 9.96 18.36 -2.43
C ASP A 342 9.15 17.46 -1.49
N LEU A 343 9.80 16.80 -0.53
CA LEU A 343 9.18 16.01 0.53
C LEU A 343 9.29 16.71 1.90
N ASP A 344 9.37 18.04 1.92
CA ASP A 344 9.52 18.85 3.14
C ASP A 344 10.70 18.39 4.03
N GLY A 345 11.80 17.99 3.39
CA GLY A 345 13.00 17.48 4.06
C GLY A 345 12.87 16.06 4.63
N ARG A 346 11.86 15.28 4.21
CA ARG A 346 11.73 13.87 4.57
C ARG A 346 12.68 13.01 3.74
N ILE A 347 13.04 11.85 4.30
CA ILE A 347 13.93 10.88 3.67
C ILE A 347 13.05 9.80 2.99
N PRO A 348 13.12 9.63 1.65
CA PRO A 348 12.27 8.67 0.94
C PRO A 348 12.32 7.25 1.49
N ALA A 349 13.51 6.75 1.86
CA ALA A 349 13.64 5.41 2.43
C ALA A 349 12.87 5.23 3.75
N ILE A 350 12.73 6.28 4.56
CA ILE A 350 11.94 6.24 5.80
C ILE A 350 10.45 6.22 5.47
N LEU A 351 10.00 6.99 4.48
CA LEU A 351 8.60 7.00 4.05
C LEU A 351 8.18 5.60 3.55
N ILE A 352 9.01 4.98 2.72
CA ILE A 352 8.82 3.60 2.24
C ILE A 352 8.83 2.61 3.41
N ASP A 353 9.80 2.71 4.34
CA ASP A 353 9.87 1.81 5.51
C ASP A 353 8.62 1.92 6.40
N ASN A 354 8.09 3.14 6.59
CA ASN A 354 6.89 3.39 7.36
C ASN A 354 5.64 2.79 6.69
N GLU A 355 5.45 2.98 5.38
CA GLU A 355 4.34 2.35 4.64
C GLU A 355 4.39 0.82 4.74
N ARG A 356 5.58 0.22 4.59
CA ARG A 356 5.80 -1.23 4.75
C ARG A 356 5.53 -1.73 6.17
N LYS A 357 5.78 -0.88 7.18
CA LYS A 357 5.42 -1.15 8.59
C LYS A 357 3.93 -0.94 8.88
N ARG A 358 3.16 -0.43 7.91
CA ARG A 358 1.80 0.09 8.11
C ARG A 358 1.76 1.18 9.19
N LEU A 359 2.74 2.08 9.18
CA LEU A 359 2.81 3.22 10.07
C LEU A 359 2.42 4.49 9.29
N PRO A 360 1.30 5.14 9.63
CA PRO A 360 0.95 6.43 9.04
C PRO A 360 2.05 7.48 9.21
N GLN A 361 2.18 8.38 8.23
CA GLN A 361 3.15 9.47 8.28
C GLN A 361 2.62 10.61 9.16
N ALA A 362 2.67 10.45 10.48
CA ALA A 362 2.23 11.48 11.40
C ALA A 362 3.02 12.79 11.20
N LEU A 363 2.29 13.88 11.11
CA LEU A 363 2.84 15.23 11.06
C LEU A 363 3.26 15.66 12.45
N ARG A 364 4.35 16.44 12.54
CA ARG A 364 4.62 17.22 13.74
C ARG A 364 3.63 18.38 13.79
N PRO A 365 3.25 18.87 14.97
CA PRO A 365 2.33 20.01 15.07
C PRO A 365 2.77 21.23 14.26
N ARG A 366 4.08 21.52 14.25
CA ARG A 366 4.66 22.59 13.42
C ARG A 366 4.48 22.37 11.91
N ASP A 367 4.48 21.11 11.47
CA ASP A 367 4.33 20.74 10.06
C ASP A 367 2.85 20.83 9.63
N MET A 368 1.91 21.00 10.58
CA MET A 368 0.49 21.26 10.30
C MET A 368 0.19 22.76 10.14
N ILE A 369 1.15 23.64 10.44
CA ILE A 369 1.00 25.09 10.31
C ILE A 369 1.24 25.45 8.84
N VAL A 370 0.15 25.68 8.11
CA VAL A 370 0.22 26.07 6.68
C VAL A 370 0.79 27.48 6.51
N ASP A 371 0.44 28.38 7.42
CA ASP A 371 0.87 29.77 7.41
C ASP A 371 1.38 30.16 8.81
N GLU A 372 2.69 30.36 8.92
CA GLU A 372 3.36 30.72 10.18
C GLU A 372 2.92 32.08 10.72
N ASP A 373 2.38 32.97 9.88
CA ASP A 373 1.92 34.30 10.28
C ASP A 373 0.42 34.32 10.64
N CYS A 374 -0.32 33.24 10.36
CA CYS A 374 -1.75 33.15 10.63
C CYS A 374 -2.02 32.66 12.08
N PRO A 375 -2.64 33.49 12.95
CA PRO A 375 -2.91 33.10 14.34
C PRO A 375 -3.80 31.86 14.48
N MET A 376 -4.68 31.62 13.50
CA MET A 376 -5.51 30.41 13.48
C MET A 376 -4.67 29.16 13.17
N CYS A 377 -3.74 29.23 12.20
CA CYS A 377 -2.85 28.11 11.90
C CYS A 377 -1.92 27.81 13.07
N GLN A 378 -1.38 28.85 13.72
CA GLN A 378 -0.60 28.71 14.95
C GLN A 378 -1.42 28.04 16.07
N LEU A 379 -2.67 28.44 16.26
CA LEU A 379 -3.57 27.85 17.26
C LEU A 379 -3.90 26.38 16.95
N PHE A 380 -4.00 26.00 15.68
CA PHE A 380 -4.18 24.61 15.26
C PHE A 380 -2.93 23.75 15.43
N GLY A 381 -1.74 24.34 15.27
CA GLY A 381 -0.45 23.69 15.49
C GLY A 381 0.02 23.67 16.95
N ASP A 382 -0.68 24.33 17.87
CA ASP A 382 -0.35 24.32 19.30
C ASP A 382 -0.94 23.07 19.98
N GLU A 383 -0.06 22.14 20.37
CA GLU A 383 -0.41 20.91 21.10
C GLU A 383 -1.16 21.17 22.41
N THR A 384 -1.02 22.37 22.99
CA THR A 384 -1.65 22.74 24.26
C THR A 384 -3.01 23.40 24.07
N SER A 385 -3.40 23.70 22.84
CA SER A 385 -4.69 24.30 22.53
C SER A 385 -5.81 23.27 22.73
N PRO A 386 -6.88 23.60 23.47
CA PRO A 386 -8.08 22.75 23.55
C PRO A 386 -8.82 22.63 22.19
N LEU A 387 -8.40 23.40 21.18
CA LEU A 387 -8.86 23.34 19.79
C LEU A 387 -7.85 22.61 18.87
N GLY A 388 -6.77 22.04 19.41
CA GLY A 388 -5.77 21.32 18.63
C GLY A 388 -6.40 20.15 17.85
N MET A 389 -6.05 20.02 16.57
CA MET A 389 -6.66 19.07 15.62
C MET A 389 -6.25 17.59 15.85
N GLY A 390 -5.74 17.25 17.04
CA GLY A 390 -5.16 15.94 17.31
C GLY A 390 -3.94 15.66 16.41
N VAL A 391 -3.70 14.39 16.11
CA VAL A 391 -2.60 13.96 15.24
C VAL A 391 -2.99 14.18 13.77
N GLY A 392 -2.23 15.00 13.06
CA GLY A 392 -2.32 15.14 11.59
C GLY A 392 -1.47 14.10 10.86
N PHE A 393 -1.79 13.84 9.59
CA PHE A 393 -1.05 12.90 8.75
C PHE A 393 -0.69 13.53 7.41
N TRP A 394 0.53 13.23 6.96
CA TRP A 394 1.05 13.64 5.68
C TRP A 394 0.76 12.55 4.65
N HIS A 395 0.35 12.98 3.44
CA HIS A 395 0.03 12.08 2.36
C HIS A 395 0.58 12.60 1.04
N LEU A 396 1.02 11.68 0.18
CA LEU A 396 1.27 11.96 -1.24
C LEU A 396 0.03 11.55 -2.05
N ASP A 397 -0.35 12.35 -3.02
CA ASP A 397 -1.54 12.16 -3.85
C ASP A 397 -1.23 11.93 -5.35
N GLY A 398 0.03 12.12 -5.75
CA GLY A 398 0.51 11.94 -7.10
C GLY A 398 0.22 13.13 -8.02
N CYS A 399 -0.10 14.31 -7.48
CA CYS A 399 -0.37 15.52 -8.26
C CYS A 399 0.81 15.97 -9.15
N ASN A 400 2.04 15.54 -8.83
CA ASN A 400 3.26 15.78 -9.58
C ASN A 400 3.53 14.78 -10.71
N MET A 401 2.67 13.76 -10.86
CA MET A 401 2.85 12.71 -11.88
C MET A 401 2.28 13.14 -13.24
N ASP A 402 2.92 12.69 -14.31
CA ASP A 402 2.44 12.93 -15.68
C ASP A 402 1.02 12.35 -15.89
N ASP A 403 0.21 13.05 -16.68
CA ASP A 403 -1.20 12.73 -16.94
C ASP A 403 -1.44 11.48 -17.84
N ASP A 404 -0.42 10.65 -18.08
CA ASP A 404 -0.53 9.45 -18.93
C ASP A 404 -1.01 8.20 -18.17
N PHE A 405 -1.65 7.26 -18.89
CA PHE A 405 -2.11 5.99 -18.32
C PHE A 405 -1.02 5.25 -17.53
N ALA A 406 0.22 5.28 -18.02
CA ALA A 406 1.35 4.59 -17.41
C ALA A 406 1.57 5.02 -15.94
N PHE A 407 1.29 6.28 -15.62
CA PHE A 407 1.54 6.89 -14.32
C PHE A 407 0.26 7.05 -13.49
N SER A 408 -0.91 6.90 -14.12
CA SER A 408 -2.19 6.95 -13.43
C SER A 408 -2.42 5.79 -12.45
N PHE A 409 -3.35 5.97 -11.51
CA PHE A 409 -3.80 4.97 -10.54
C PHE A 409 -4.85 3.98 -11.09
N TYR A 410 -5.35 4.17 -12.32
CA TYR A 410 -6.42 3.31 -12.87
C TYR A 410 -5.92 1.91 -13.20
N LYS A 411 -6.61 0.85 -12.80
CA LYS A 411 -6.15 -0.51 -13.08
C LYS A 411 -6.12 -0.81 -14.58
N THR A 412 -7.05 -0.24 -15.34
CA THR A 412 -7.15 -0.47 -16.78
C THR A 412 -7.08 0.81 -17.60
N ARG A 413 -6.58 0.68 -18.83
CA ARG A 413 -6.53 1.79 -19.80
C ARG A 413 -7.93 2.34 -20.10
N GLN A 414 -8.93 1.46 -20.14
CA GLN A 414 -10.31 1.84 -20.42
C GLN A 414 -10.88 2.75 -19.32
N GLU A 415 -10.64 2.45 -18.05
CA GLU A 415 -11.06 3.29 -16.92
C GLU A 415 -10.41 4.68 -16.99
N TRP A 416 -9.09 4.74 -17.23
CA TRP A 416 -8.38 6.00 -17.41
C TRP A 416 -8.92 6.82 -18.58
N GLU A 417 -9.17 6.19 -19.74
CA GLU A 417 -9.73 6.89 -20.91
C GLU A 417 -11.16 7.41 -20.66
N VAL A 418 -11.97 6.71 -19.86
CA VAL A 418 -13.31 7.17 -19.46
C VAL A 418 -13.21 8.38 -18.55
N GLU A 419 -12.40 8.33 -17.50
CA GLU A 419 -12.27 9.47 -16.59
C GLU A 419 -11.59 10.66 -17.27
N ASN A 420 -10.59 10.42 -18.12
CA ASN A 420 -9.94 11.51 -18.84
C ASN A 420 -10.94 12.23 -19.78
N ARG A 421 -11.83 11.49 -20.47
CA ARG A 421 -12.92 12.11 -21.24
C ARG A 421 -13.86 12.92 -20.35
N ARG A 422 -14.25 12.39 -19.19
CA ARG A 422 -15.10 13.10 -18.23
C ARG A 422 -14.44 14.40 -17.75
N ARG A 423 -13.15 14.37 -17.42
CA ARG A 423 -12.35 15.53 -17.03
C ARG A 423 -12.24 16.56 -18.16
N GLU A 424 -12.00 16.11 -19.39
CA GLU A 424 -11.99 16.99 -20.56
C GLU A 424 -13.35 17.66 -20.82
N GLU A 425 -14.45 16.92 -20.69
CA GLU A 425 -15.81 17.45 -20.82
C GLU A 425 -16.11 18.47 -19.72
N PHE A 426 -15.77 18.14 -18.47
CA PHE A 426 -15.88 19.05 -17.34
C PHE A 426 -15.07 20.34 -17.56
N ASN A 427 -13.80 20.23 -17.98
CA ASN A 427 -12.94 21.39 -18.23
C ASN A 427 -13.45 22.25 -19.39
N LYS A 428 -13.98 21.63 -20.46
CA LYS A 428 -14.61 22.36 -21.57
C LYS A 428 -15.84 23.14 -21.09
N GLU A 429 -16.69 22.53 -20.28
CA GLU A 429 -17.86 23.20 -19.71
C GLU A 429 -17.46 24.33 -18.74
N PHE A 430 -16.52 24.05 -17.84
CA PHE A 430 -15.99 25.02 -16.88
C PHE A 430 -15.40 26.24 -17.59
N ASN A 431 -14.51 26.04 -18.56
CA ASN A 431 -13.89 27.13 -19.31
C ASN A 431 -14.90 27.95 -20.11
N ARG A 432 -15.91 27.29 -20.71
CA ARG A 432 -17.01 27.99 -21.40
C ARG A 432 -17.74 28.91 -20.43
N LYS A 433 -18.18 28.37 -19.28
CA LYS A 433 -18.89 29.15 -18.26
C LYS A 433 -18.03 30.26 -17.65
N TRP A 434 -16.73 30.02 -17.47
CA TRP A 434 -15.79 31.03 -16.98
C TRP A 434 -15.70 32.22 -17.94
N VAL A 435 -15.51 31.96 -19.24
CA VAL A 435 -15.46 33.01 -20.27
C VAL A 435 -16.78 33.78 -20.35
N GLU A 436 -17.92 33.08 -20.29
CA GLU A 436 -19.25 33.73 -20.24
C GLU A 436 -19.39 34.63 -19.01
N ARG A 437 -18.93 34.16 -17.85
CA ARG A 437 -18.93 34.92 -16.59
C ARG A 437 -18.04 36.16 -16.68
N GLU A 438 -16.82 36.04 -17.20
CA GLU A 438 -15.91 37.16 -17.43
C GLU A 438 -16.51 38.22 -18.37
N GLN A 439 -17.20 37.78 -19.43
CA GLN A 439 -17.90 38.70 -20.35
C GLN A 439 -19.04 39.44 -19.65
N ARG A 440 -19.86 38.75 -18.85
CA ARG A 440 -20.93 39.38 -18.07
C ARG A 440 -20.38 40.40 -17.08
N ILE A 441 -19.31 40.07 -16.34
CA ILE A 441 -18.60 40.99 -15.46
C ILE A 441 -18.12 42.23 -16.23
N ALA A 442 -17.47 42.04 -17.38
CA ALA A 442 -16.96 43.13 -18.20
C ALA A 442 -18.08 44.04 -18.76
N SER A 443 -19.25 43.48 -19.04
CA SER A 443 -20.43 44.22 -19.50
C SER A 443 -21.24 44.90 -18.39
N GLY A 444 -20.93 44.63 -17.12
CA GLY A 444 -21.69 45.13 -15.96
C GLY A 444 -23.04 44.44 -15.76
N GLU A 445 -23.25 43.28 -16.38
CA GLU A 445 -24.45 42.47 -16.17
C GLU A 445 -24.42 41.79 -14.79
N PRO A 446 -25.57 41.68 -14.09
CA PRO A 446 -25.64 40.95 -12.84
C PRO A 446 -25.29 39.48 -13.09
N LEU A 447 -24.45 38.89 -12.23
CA LEU A 447 -24.12 37.48 -12.28
C LEU A 447 -25.26 36.66 -11.67
N GLU A 448 -25.72 35.64 -12.39
CA GLU A 448 -26.57 34.61 -11.79
C GLU A 448 -25.68 33.68 -10.96
N PRO A 449 -26.14 33.23 -9.77
CA PRO A 449 -25.42 32.23 -8.99
C PRO A 449 -25.21 30.98 -9.83
N ASP A 450 -23.96 30.56 -10.01
CA ASP A 450 -23.62 29.31 -10.67
C ASP A 450 -23.04 28.37 -9.61
N PRO A 451 -23.62 27.20 -9.36
CA PRO A 451 -23.09 26.22 -8.40
C PRO A 451 -21.62 25.87 -8.60
N PHE A 452 -21.06 26.06 -9.81
CA PHE A 452 -19.64 25.86 -10.09
C PHE A 452 -18.72 26.92 -9.48
N PHE A 453 -19.18 28.17 -9.39
CA PHE A 453 -18.36 29.31 -8.94
C PHE A 453 -18.82 29.88 -7.60
N ASP A 454 -20.10 29.67 -7.29
CA ASP A 454 -20.81 30.16 -6.14
C ASP A 454 -21.43 28.95 -5.42
N PRO A 455 -20.61 28.06 -4.82
CA PRO A 455 -21.13 26.94 -4.05
C PRO A 455 -22.05 27.48 -2.96
N GLU A 456 -23.21 26.83 -2.78
CA GLU A 456 -24.15 27.24 -1.74
C GLU A 456 -23.42 27.28 -0.39
N PRO A 457 -23.63 28.33 0.43
CA PRO A 457 -23.02 28.39 1.74
C PRO A 457 -23.40 27.12 2.49
N PHE A 458 -22.38 26.40 2.96
CA PHE A 458 -22.58 25.17 3.71
C PHE A 458 -23.42 25.49 4.94
N ASP A 459 -24.63 24.93 5.02
CA ASP A 459 -25.57 25.20 6.11
C ASP A 459 -25.11 24.46 7.36
N PHE A 460 -24.31 25.14 8.18
CA PHE A 460 -23.79 24.60 9.45
C PHE A 460 -24.90 24.34 10.49
N GLU A 461 -26.14 24.80 10.28
CA GLU A 461 -27.25 24.62 11.23
C GLU A 461 -28.05 23.32 10.99
N ALA A 462 -27.79 22.59 9.89
CA ALA A 462 -28.56 21.40 9.51
C ALA A 462 -27.95 20.04 9.96
N GLY A 463 -26.90 20.06 10.79
CA GLY A 463 -26.12 18.87 11.20
C GLY A 463 -26.31 18.44 12.65
#